data_AF-A0A543HXV5-F1
#
_entry.id   AF-A0A543HXV5-F1
#
_cell.length_a   1.000
_cell.length_b   1.000
_cell.length_c   1.000
_cell.angle_alpha   90.00
_cell.angle_beta   90.00
_cell.angle_gamma   90.00
#
_symmetry.space_group_name_H-M   'P 1'
#
loop_
_entity.id
_entity.type
_entity.pdbx_description
1 polymer ?
#
loop_
_entity_poly.entity_id
_entity_poly.type
_entity_poly.pdbx_seq_one_letter_code
_entity_poly.pdbx_strand_id
1 'polypeptide(L)' 'MGYVRIPPLALIGSLSIVAGIIILMTTQGDAAGAWTALTFQVAGVIMLLVFLATTFRARKRDK' A
#
# COMPACT_ATOMS: atom_id res chain seq x y z
N MET A 1 -14.22 -1.25 23.35
CA MET A 1 -13.54 -0.71 22.14
C MET A 1 -12.63 -1.80 21.61
N GLY A 2 -13.09 -2.57 20.61
CA GLY A 2 -12.28 -3.63 20.02
C GLY A 2 -11.20 -3.02 19.14
N TYR A 3 -9.93 -3.26 19.47
CA TYR A 3 -8.82 -2.87 18.61
C TYR A 3 -8.92 -3.66 17.30
N VAL A 4 -9.29 -3.00 16.21
CA VAL A 4 -9.21 -3.58 14.87
C VAL A 4 -7.73 -3.87 14.62
N ARG A 5 -7.32 -5.14 14.71
CA ARG A 5 -5.96 -5.57 14.36
C ARG A 5 -5.82 -5.47 12.84
N ILE A 6 -5.49 -4.28 12.35
CA ILE A 6 -5.15 -4.07 10.95
C ILE A 6 -3.79 -4.77 10.73
N PRO A 7 -3.70 -5.72 9.79
CA PRO A 7 -2.44 -6.37 9.49
C PRO A 7 -1.43 -5.33 8.99
N PRO A 8 -0.19 -5.34 9.52
CA PRO A 8 0.77 -4.26 9.29
C PRO A 8 1.08 -4.06 7.80
N LEU A 9 1.11 -5.13 7.00
CA LEU A 9 1.30 -5.05 5.54
C LEU A 9 0.19 -4.25 4.84
N ALA A 10 -1.07 -4.44 5.24
CA ALA A 10 -2.19 -3.72 4.63
C ALA A 10 -2.19 -2.24 5.03
N LEU A 11 -1.80 -1.94 6.27
CA LEU A 11 -1.66 -0.58 6.77
C LEU A 11 -0.55 0.16 6.01
N ILE A 12 0.65 -0.42 5.95
CA ILE A 12 1.80 0.18 5.28
C ILE A 12 1.50 0.37 3.78
N GLY A 13 0.90 -0.64 3.13
CA GLY A 13 0.53 -0.53 1.72
C GLY A 13 -0.44 0.62 1.45
N SER A 14 -1.44 0.81 2.31
CA SER A 14 -2.40 1.91 2.21
C SER A 14 -1.74 3.28 2.45
N LEU A 15 -0.85 3.39 3.45
CA LEU A 15 -0.12 4.62 3.74
C LEU A 15 0.82 5.02 2.60
N SER A 16 1.47 4.06 1.95
CA SER A 16 2.33 4.33 0.78
C SER A 16 1.54 4.92 -0.40
N ILE A 17 0.31 4.44 -0.63
CA ILE A 17 -0.57 5.01 -1.66
C ILE A 17 -0.93 6.46 -1.31
N VAL A 18 -1.31 6.71 -0.06
CA VAL A 18 -1.63 8.08 0.42
C VAL A 18 -0.43 9.00 0.28
N ALA A 19 0.77 8.55 0.64
CA ALA A 19 2.00 9.31 0.47
C ALA A 19 2.24 9.67 -1.00
N GLY A 20 2.06 8.73 -1.92
CA GLY A 20 2.17 9.00 -3.36
C GLY A 20 1.13 10.02 -3.87
N ILE A 21 -0.10 9.98 -3.37
CA ILE A 21 -1.13 10.99 -3.71
C ILE A 21 -0.72 12.37 -3.20
N ILE A 22 -0.22 12.46 -1.96
CA ILE A 22 0.26 13.73 -1.38
C ILE A 22 1.40 14.29 -2.23
N ILE A 23 2.37 13.46 -2.61
CA ILE A 23 3.50 13.89 -3.46
C ILE A 23 3.01 14.44 -4.79
N LEU A 24 2.07 13.76 -5.48
CA LEU A 24 1.48 14.27 -6.73
C LEU A 24 0.80 15.63 -6.56
N MET A 25 0.09 15.82 -5.45
CA MET A 25 -0.62 17.07 -5.16
C MET A 25 0.34 18.21 -4.81
N THR A 26 1.48 17.92 -4.19
CA THR A 26 2.45 18.95 -3.75
C THR A 26 3.53 19.26 -4.79
N THR A 27 3.75 18.38 -5.77
CA THR A 27 4.83 18.51 -6.78
C THR A 27 4.29 18.67 -8.20
N GLN A 28 3.16 19.35 -8.35
CA GLN A 28 2.50 19.52 -9.65
C GLN A 28 3.45 20.16 -10.69
N GLY A 29 3.62 19.48 -11.83
CA GLY A 29 4.52 19.92 -12.90
C GLY A 29 5.98 19.48 -12.75
N ASP A 30 6.35 18.81 -11.66
CA ASP A 30 7.67 18.19 -11.49
C ASP A 30 7.65 16.70 -11.90
N ALA A 31 8.48 16.37 -12.89
CA ALA A 31 8.64 14.99 -13.35
C ALA A 31 9.24 14.09 -12.25
N ALA A 32 10.18 14.59 -11.45
CA ALA A 32 10.81 13.79 -10.39
C ALA A 32 9.82 13.47 -9.27
N GLY A 33 8.99 14.44 -8.89
CA GLY A 33 7.86 14.24 -7.99
C GLY A 33 6.85 13.20 -8.50
N ALA A 34 6.50 13.26 -9.78
CA ALA A 34 5.60 12.27 -10.41
C ALA A 34 6.15 10.83 -10.37
N TRP A 35 7.44 10.64 -10.68
CA TRP A 35 8.11 9.33 -10.59
C TRP A 35 8.19 8.81 -9.15
N THR A 36 8.45 9.71 -8.20
CA THR A 36 8.49 9.37 -6.77
C THR A 36 7.10 8.93 -6.30
N ALA A 37 6.06 9.67 -6.63
CA ALA A 37 4.68 9.33 -6.30
C ALA A 37 4.25 7.98 -6.88
N LEU A 38 4.59 7.74 -8.16
CA LEU A 38 4.33 6.46 -8.82
C LEU A 38 5.00 5.31 -8.08
N THR A 39 6.26 5.47 -7.68
CA THR A 39 7.02 4.46 -6.93
C THR A 39 6.34 4.10 -5.61
N PHE A 40 5.90 5.11 -4.85
CA PHE A 40 5.17 4.91 -3.60
C PHE A 40 3.83 4.19 -3.80
N GLN A 41 3.07 4.56 -4.83
CA GLN A 41 1.80 3.90 -5.13
C GLN A 41 2.00 2.44 -5.57
N VAL A 42 2.96 2.18 -6.45
CA VAL A 42 3.30 0.82 -6.91
C VAL A 42 3.75 -0.05 -5.74
N ALA A 43 4.63 0.45 -4.87
CA ALA A 43 5.05 -0.27 -3.67
C ALA A 43 3.87 -0.58 -2.75
N GLY A 44 2.96 0.37 -2.56
CA GLY A 44 1.75 0.18 -1.77
C GLY A 44 0.83 -0.92 -2.31
N VAL A 45 0.60 -0.92 -3.63
CA VAL A 45 -0.18 -1.96 -4.31
C VAL A 45 0.48 -3.34 -4.17
N ILE A 46 1.80 -3.43 -4.35
CA ILE A 46 2.54 -4.70 -4.17
C ILE A 46 2.35 -5.24 -2.75
N MET A 47 2.48 -4.39 -1.72
CA MET A 47 2.26 -4.82 -0.33
C MET A 47 0.84 -5.33 -0.09
N LEU A 48 -0.17 -4.69 -0.69
CA LEU A 48 -1.56 -5.16 -0.62
C LEU A 48 -1.77 -6.50 -1.32
N LEU A 49 -1.14 -6.71 -2.49
CA LEU A 49 -1.18 -7.98 -3.20
C LEU A 49 -0.49 -9.09 -2.41
N VAL A 50 0.66 -8.81 -1.78
CA VAL A 50 1.36 -9.75 -0.89
C VAL A 50 0.49 -10.08 0.33
N PHE A 51 -0.14 -9.08 0.93
CA PHE A 51 -1.09 -9.31 2.02
C PHE A 51 -2.28 -10.18 1.58
N LEU A 52 -2.84 -9.91 0.40
CA LEU A 52 -3.93 -10.70 -0.16
C LEU A 52 -3.50 -12.15 -0.43
N ALA A 53 -2.32 -12.35 -1.03
CA ALA A 53 -1.76 -13.66 -1.33
C ALA A 53 -1.46 -14.48 -0.06
N THR A 54 -0.88 -13.84 0.97
CA THR A 54 -0.62 -14.50 2.26
C THR A 54 -1.93 -14.89 2.97
N THR A 55 -2.94 -14.03 2.92
CA THR A 55 -4.28 -14.31 3.46
C THR A 55 -4.95 -15.47 2.74
N PHE A 56 -4.92 -15.51 1.40
CA PHE A 56 -5.47 -16.63 0.63
C PHE A 56 -4.70 -17.94 0.88
N ARG A 57 -3.37 -17.87 1.01
CA ARG A 57 -2.54 -19.04 1.31
C ARG A 57 -2.82 -19.60 2.70
N ALA A 58 -3.05 -18.74 3.69
CA ALA A 58 -3.49 -19.16 5.03
C ALA A 58 -4.84 -19.88 4.97
N ARG A 59 -5.85 -19.30 4.29
CA ARG A 59 -7.17 -19.95 4.13
C ARG A 59 -7.12 -21.29 3.38
N LYS A 60 -6.16 -21.47 2.46
CA LYS A 60 -5.98 -22.74 1.74
C LYS A 60 -5.31 -23.83 2.58
N ARG A 61 -4.60 -23.49 3.66
CA ARG A 61 -3.99 -24.45 4.58
C ARG A 61 -4.94 -24.95 5.67
N ASP A 62 -6.01 -24.21 5.95
CA ASP A 62 -7.07 -24.60 6.89
C ASP A 62 -8.15 -25.52 6.28
N LYS A 63 -7.99 -25.91 5.00
CA LYS A 63 -8.85 -26.90 4.30
C LYS A 63 -8.04 -28.14 3.98
#